data_AF-A0A8T1W1X2-F1
#
_entry.id   AF-A0A8T1W1X2-F1
#
_cell.length_a   1.000
_cell.length_b   1.000
_cell.length_c   1.000
_cell.angle_alpha   90.00
_cell.angle_beta   90.00
_cell.angle_gamma   90.00
#
_symmetry.space_group_name_H-M   'P 1'
#
loop_
_entity.id
_entity.type
_entity.pdbx_description
1 polymer ?
#
loop_
_entity_poly.entity_id
_entity_poly.type
_entity_poly.pdbx_seq_one_letter_code
_entity_poly.pdbx_strand_id
1 'polypeptide(L)'
;MVLSRSLLLCCALSAGSVAASIDFPDLSSYSQPCEPFTCRPKRAPAPVKDFEFTANGCGTSGMPITTSTDFQECCNWHDACYSMCGMPKANCEKRLQKCMKARCKAIKDPSKRDECFSTAKIFYIGANMIACPAYQDAQKEACECVPTESAAAGTRERLEYFLEENGAPEEELEDEAIDTLLRKYRGQEPTMFLRLLKKYPKALKIDPNKSNFMDEIIKDADKDLKKKSKKKRKEKEVPVDEHEEL
;
A
#
# COMPACT_ATOMS: atom_id res chain seq x y z
N MET A 1 -1.39 63.67 45.72
CA MET A 1 -1.78 62.29 46.08
C MET A 1 -1.68 61.43 44.83
N VAL A 2 -0.73 60.52 44.82
CA VAL A 2 -0.44 59.60 43.71
C VAL A 2 -1.43 58.45 43.82
N LEU A 3 -2.27 58.22 42.81
CA LEU A 3 -3.05 56.99 42.69
C LEU A 3 -2.66 56.29 41.40
N SER A 4 -2.00 55.16 41.63
CA SER A 4 -1.29 54.28 40.71
C SER A 4 -2.15 53.06 40.41
N ARG A 5 -2.17 52.64 39.13
CA ARG A 5 -2.37 51.27 38.59
C ARG A 5 -3.69 50.56 38.95
N SER A 6 -4.41 49.93 38.02
CA SER A 6 -3.91 48.82 37.20
C SER A 6 -4.86 48.56 36.01
N LEU A 7 -4.34 48.52 34.78
CA LEU A 7 -5.01 47.87 33.67
C LEU A 7 -4.82 46.35 33.83
N LEU A 8 -5.90 45.63 34.15
CA LEU A 8 -5.96 44.19 34.02
C LEU A 8 -6.19 43.83 32.55
N LEU A 9 -5.10 43.59 31.82
CA LEU A 9 -5.16 42.83 30.56
C LEU A 9 -5.42 41.35 30.91
N CYS A 10 -6.68 40.94 30.86
CA CYS A 10 -7.02 39.52 30.79
C CYS A 10 -6.68 39.00 29.38
N CYS A 11 -5.43 38.59 29.16
CA CYS A 11 -5.10 37.70 28.05
C CYS A 11 -5.76 36.35 28.33
N ALA A 12 -6.94 36.14 27.78
CA ALA A 12 -7.53 34.81 27.66
C ALA A 12 -6.64 33.99 26.73
N LEU A 13 -5.71 33.22 27.30
CA LEU A 13 -5.07 32.10 26.63
C LEU A 13 -6.16 31.04 26.40
N SER A 14 -6.88 31.16 25.28
CA SER A 14 -7.59 30.03 24.72
C SER A 14 -6.54 29.02 24.28
N ALA A 15 -6.20 28.09 25.16
CA ALA A 15 -5.57 26.84 24.79
C ALA A 15 -6.59 26.08 23.92
N GLY A 16 -6.63 26.44 22.63
CA GLY A 16 -7.33 25.65 21.63
C GLY A 16 -6.69 24.28 21.65
N SER A 17 -7.41 23.29 22.16
CA SER A 17 -7.08 21.90 21.93
C SER A 17 -7.06 21.74 20.42
N VAL A 18 -5.87 21.67 19.83
CA VAL A 18 -5.72 21.36 18.42
C VAL A 18 -6.08 19.89 18.30
N ALA A 19 -7.38 19.61 18.21
CA ALA A 19 -7.85 18.28 17.87
C ALA A 19 -7.18 17.92 16.55
N ALA A 20 -6.35 16.86 16.56
CA ALA A 20 -5.74 16.38 15.34
C ALA A 20 -6.88 16.12 14.34
N SER A 21 -6.85 16.78 13.18
CA SER A 21 -7.94 16.65 12.22
C SER A 21 -8.12 15.18 11.86
N ILE A 22 -9.36 14.67 11.86
CA ILE A 22 -9.66 13.31 11.38
C ILE A 22 -9.62 13.21 9.84
N ASP A 23 -9.37 14.34 9.19
CA ASP A 23 -9.32 14.46 7.74
C ASP A 23 -7.91 14.20 7.25
N PHE A 24 -7.85 13.31 6.26
CA PHE A 24 -6.63 12.99 5.55
C PHE A 24 -6.34 14.11 4.56
N PRO A 25 -5.06 14.41 4.28
CA PRO A 25 -4.72 15.46 3.32
C PRO A 25 -5.28 15.10 1.94
N ASP A 26 -5.76 16.11 1.21
CA ASP A 26 -5.98 15.97 -0.22
C ASP A 26 -4.60 15.99 -0.91
N LEU A 27 -4.24 14.85 -1.48
CA LEU A 27 -2.96 14.66 -2.17
C LEU A 27 -3.14 14.67 -3.70
N SER A 28 -4.31 15.02 -4.21
CA SER A 28 -4.58 15.02 -5.67
C SER A 28 -3.59 15.87 -6.47
N SER A 29 -3.06 16.96 -5.89
CA SER A 29 -2.03 17.81 -6.49
C SER A 29 -0.60 17.29 -6.35
N TYR A 30 -0.36 16.29 -5.49
CA TYR A 30 0.97 15.76 -5.14
C TYR A 30 1.13 14.26 -5.46
N SER A 31 0.05 13.56 -5.77
CA SER A 31 0.10 12.17 -6.21
C SER A 31 0.83 12.16 -7.54
N GLN A 32 2.04 11.60 -7.56
CA GLN A 32 2.71 11.33 -8.82
C GLN A 32 1.78 10.41 -9.63
N PRO A 33 1.35 10.79 -10.85
CA PRO A 33 0.56 9.90 -11.68
C PRO A 33 1.45 8.72 -12.04
N CYS A 34 1.30 7.61 -11.34
CA CYS A 34 2.02 6.40 -11.66
C CYS A 34 1.54 5.93 -13.04
N GLU A 35 2.48 5.63 -13.94
CA GLU A 35 2.12 5.15 -15.26
C GLU A 35 1.33 3.84 -15.14
N PRO A 36 0.14 3.74 -15.77
CA PRO A 36 -0.60 2.50 -15.79
C PRO A 36 0.19 1.44 -16.57
N PHE A 37 -0.09 0.17 -16.31
CA PHE A 37 0.47 -0.89 -17.14
C PHE A 37 -0.06 -0.78 -18.56
N THR A 38 0.85 -0.75 -19.53
CA THR A 38 0.51 -0.56 -20.95
C THR A 38 1.19 -1.62 -21.81
N CYS A 39 0.56 -1.92 -22.94
CA CYS A 39 1.07 -2.87 -23.91
C CYS A 39 1.45 -2.16 -25.21
N ARG A 40 2.33 -2.82 -25.99
CA ARG A 40 2.65 -2.36 -27.35
C ARG A 40 1.38 -2.28 -28.22
N PRO A 41 1.39 -1.48 -29.30
CA PRO A 41 0.24 -1.39 -30.21
C PRO A 41 -0.27 -2.75 -30.67
N LYS A 42 -1.60 -2.88 -30.82
CA LYS A 42 -2.32 -4.14 -31.13
C LYS A 42 -2.28 -5.22 -30.03
N ARG A 43 -1.78 -4.87 -28.85
CA ARG A 43 -1.89 -5.69 -27.64
C ARG A 43 -2.65 -4.92 -26.57
N ALA A 44 -3.33 -5.66 -25.70
CA ALA A 44 -4.03 -5.12 -24.55
C ALA A 44 -3.65 -5.92 -23.30
N PRO A 45 -3.71 -5.29 -22.12
CA PRO A 45 -3.50 -6.00 -20.87
C PRO A 45 -4.65 -7.00 -20.64
N ALA A 46 -4.29 -8.20 -20.22
CA ALA A 46 -5.20 -9.20 -19.68
C ALA A 46 -4.61 -9.73 -18.35
N PRO A 47 -5.46 -10.17 -17.41
CA PRO A 47 -4.95 -10.77 -16.19
C PRO A 47 -4.28 -12.12 -16.49
N VAL A 48 -3.13 -12.38 -15.88
CA VAL A 48 -2.45 -13.68 -15.98
C VAL A 48 -3.36 -14.77 -15.42
N LYS A 49 -3.63 -15.81 -16.22
CA LYS A 49 -4.63 -16.86 -15.94
C LYS A 49 -4.50 -17.48 -14.56
N ASP A 50 -3.29 -17.89 -14.18
CA ASP A 50 -2.98 -18.63 -12.95
C ASP A 50 -2.28 -17.77 -11.88
N PHE A 51 -2.40 -16.44 -11.98
CA PHE A 51 -1.82 -15.51 -11.00
C PHE A 51 -2.25 -15.84 -9.56
N GLU A 52 -1.28 -15.92 -8.64
CA GLU A 52 -1.54 -16.13 -7.22
C GLU A 52 -1.53 -14.79 -6.45
N PHE A 53 -2.61 -14.49 -5.73
CA PHE A 53 -2.67 -13.29 -4.91
C PHE A 53 -1.84 -13.47 -3.64
N THR A 54 -0.83 -12.63 -3.47
CA THR A 54 0.05 -12.59 -2.30
C THR A 54 0.04 -11.20 -1.65
N ALA A 55 0.21 -11.15 -0.33
CA ALA A 55 0.35 -9.92 0.45
C ALA A 55 1.50 -10.04 1.46
N ASN A 56 2.25 -8.96 1.64
CA ASN A 56 3.33 -8.87 2.63
C ASN A 56 3.01 -7.86 3.74
N GLY A 57 1.81 -7.28 3.72
CA GLY A 57 1.33 -6.41 4.78
C GLY A 57 1.86 -5.00 4.62
N CYS A 58 2.10 -4.31 5.74
CA CYS A 58 2.40 -2.88 5.68
C CYS A 58 3.84 -2.52 5.25
N GLY A 59 4.64 -3.46 4.74
CA GLY A 59 5.95 -3.20 4.14
C GLY A 59 6.98 -2.53 5.08
N THR A 60 6.80 -2.64 6.39
CA THR A 60 7.62 -1.92 7.38
C THR A 60 8.85 -2.69 7.86
N SER A 61 9.44 -3.57 7.06
CA SER A 61 10.60 -4.37 7.47
C SER A 61 11.79 -3.52 7.99
N GLY A 62 11.81 -2.20 7.74
CA GLY A 62 12.78 -1.25 8.32
C GLY A 62 12.24 -0.02 9.06
N MET A 63 10.93 0.11 9.28
CA MET A 63 10.38 1.17 10.14
C MET A 63 9.23 0.62 10.98
N PRO A 64 9.50 0.01 12.15
CA PRO A 64 8.44 -0.38 13.05
C PRO A 64 7.71 0.88 13.52
N ILE A 65 6.63 1.26 12.84
CA ILE A 65 5.73 2.28 13.34
C ILE A 65 4.94 1.58 14.44
N THR A 66 5.33 1.83 15.69
CA THR A 66 4.54 1.42 16.85
C THR A 66 3.28 2.26 16.84
N THR A 67 2.13 1.61 16.79
CA THR A 67 0.85 2.30 16.87
C THR A 67 -0.04 1.45 17.74
N SER A 68 -1.00 2.08 18.41
CA SER A 68 -2.02 1.36 19.18
C SER A 68 -2.94 0.46 18.32
N THR A 69 -2.82 0.50 16.97
CA THR A 69 -3.74 -0.15 16.02
C THR A 69 -3.00 -0.98 14.98
N ASP A 70 -3.43 -2.22 14.80
CA ASP A 70 -2.93 -3.06 13.73
C ASP A 70 -3.61 -2.72 12.40
N PHE A 71 -2.81 -2.29 11.41
CA PHE A 71 -3.25 -2.02 10.04
C PHE A 71 -2.94 -3.15 9.05
N GLN A 72 -2.39 -4.28 9.51
CA GLN A 72 -1.98 -5.40 8.65
C GLN A 72 -3.06 -5.80 7.64
N GLU A 73 -4.31 -5.97 8.08
CA GLU A 73 -5.40 -6.33 7.18
C GLU A 73 -5.66 -5.24 6.11
N CYS A 74 -5.55 -3.95 6.46
CA CYS A 74 -5.72 -2.87 5.49
C CYS A 74 -4.62 -2.88 4.43
N CYS A 75 -3.38 -3.19 4.83
CA CYS A 75 -2.25 -3.28 3.93
C CYS A 75 -2.33 -4.53 3.04
N ASN A 76 -2.70 -5.69 3.59
CA ASN A 76 -2.90 -6.92 2.79
C ASN A 76 -3.94 -6.72 1.67
N TRP A 77 -5.02 -6.00 1.95
CA TRP A 77 -6.03 -5.69 0.94
C TRP A 77 -5.63 -4.55 -0.02
N HIS A 78 -4.60 -3.77 0.32
CA HIS A 78 -3.99 -2.77 -0.56
C HIS A 78 -3.03 -3.45 -1.53
N ASP A 79 -2.18 -4.37 -1.05
CA ASP A 79 -1.34 -5.24 -1.89
C ASP A 79 -2.19 -6.02 -2.89
N ALA A 80 -3.25 -6.69 -2.40
CA ALA A 80 -4.17 -7.41 -3.26
C ALA A 80 -4.85 -6.51 -4.31
N CYS A 81 -5.10 -5.23 -3.98
CA CYS A 81 -5.66 -4.26 -4.92
C CYS A 81 -4.64 -3.86 -6.00
N TYR A 82 -3.38 -3.68 -5.62
CA TYR A 82 -2.28 -3.43 -6.56
C TYR A 82 -2.07 -4.59 -7.53
N SER A 83 -2.32 -5.82 -7.10
CA SER A 83 -2.23 -7.01 -7.95
C SER A 83 -3.49 -7.31 -8.78
N MET A 84 -4.45 -6.38 -8.85
CA MET A 84 -5.57 -6.52 -9.79
C MET A 84 -5.17 -5.91 -11.13
N CYS A 85 -4.97 -6.73 -12.15
CA CYS A 85 -4.52 -6.25 -13.45
C CYS A 85 -5.42 -5.11 -13.97
N GLY A 86 -4.83 -3.94 -14.27
CA GLY A 86 -5.54 -2.76 -14.76
C GLY A 86 -6.26 -1.93 -13.69
N MET A 87 -6.12 -2.27 -12.40
CA MET A 87 -6.73 -1.50 -11.32
C MET A 87 -6.06 -0.12 -11.17
N PRO A 88 -6.80 0.99 -11.24
CA PRO A 88 -6.22 2.31 -11.00
C PRO A 88 -5.67 2.42 -9.57
N LYS A 89 -4.41 2.80 -9.42
CA LYS A 89 -3.78 3.00 -8.10
C LYS A 89 -4.62 3.86 -7.14
N ALA A 90 -5.21 4.95 -7.64
CA ALA A 90 -6.06 5.83 -6.86
C ALA A 90 -7.25 5.10 -6.19
N ASN A 91 -7.79 4.06 -6.83
CA ASN A 91 -8.83 3.22 -6.24
C ASN A 91 -8.30 2.45 -5.03
N CYS A 92 -7.06 1.93 -5.11
CA CYS A 92 -6.40 1.26 -4.00
C CYS A 92 -6.11 2.21 -2.86
N GLU A 93 -5.62 3.42 -3.13
CA GLU A 93 -5.38 4.44 -2.11
C GLU A 93 -6.64 4.85 -1.35
N LYS A 94 -7.73 5.07 -2.08
CA LYS A 94 -9.03 5.39 -1.49
C LYS A 94 -9.53 4.26 -0.59
N ARG A 95 -9.25 3.00 -0.94
CA ARG A 95 -9.63 1.83 -0.13
C ARG A 95 -8.76 1.70 1.12
N LEU A 96 -7.45 1.90 1.00
CA LEU A 96 -6.52 1.92 2.13
C LEU A 96 -6.94 2.98 3.15
N GLN A 97 -7.15 4.22 2.68
CA GLN A 97 -7.65 5.34 3.49
C GLN A 97 -8.95 4.98 4.22
N LYS A 98 -9.93 4.43 3.50
CA LYS A 98 -11.22 4.04 4.08
C LYS A 98 -11.06 2.95 5.15
N CYS A 99 -10.21 1.95 4.89
CA CYS A 99 -9.94 0.87 5.84
C CYS A 99 -9.31 1.40 7.13
N MET A 100 -8.22 2.17 7.01
CA MET A 100 -7.51 2.71 8.17
C MET A 100 -8.38 3.69 8.97
N LYS A 101 -9.17 4.55 8.29
CA LYS A 101 -10.15 5.43 8.93
C LYS A 101 -11.19 4.64 9.73
N ALA A 102 -11.66 3.51 9.22
CA ALA A 102 -12.61 2.66 9.94
C ALA A 102 -11.99 2.03 11.19
N ARG A 103 -10.73 1.55 11.09
CA ARG A 103 -9.98 1.01 12.24
C ARG A 103 -9.79 2.05 13.34
N CYS A 104 -9.37 3.27 13.00
CA CYS A 104 -9.19 4.33 14.01
C CYS A 104 -10.50 4.75 14.66
N LYS A 105 -11.61 4.83 13.90
CA LYS A 105 -12.92 5.18 14.46
C LYS A 105 -13.43 4.17 15.50
N ALA A 106 -12.97 2.92 15.47
CA ALA A 106 -13.36 1.91 16.44
C ALA A 106 -12.70 2.11 17.82
N ILE A 107 -11.68 2.97 17.94
CA ILE A 107 -10.94 3.21 19.18
C ILE A 107 -11.70 4.20 20.07
N LYS A 108 -12.05 3.73 21.26
CA LYS A 108 -12.81 4.52 22.25
C LYS A 108 -11.96 5.63 22.87
N ASP A 109 -10.73 5.29 23.25
CA ASP A 109 -9.79 6.24 23.86
C ASP A 109 -9.41 7.36 22.88
N PRO A 110 -9.68 8.63 23.20
CA PRO A 110 -9.40 9.75 22.29
C PRO A 110 -7.93 9.89 21.92
N SER A 111 -7.02 9.73 22.88
CA SER A 111 -5.58 9.90 22.64
C SER A 111 -5.06 8.82 21.69
N LYS A 112 -5.43 7.56 21.90
CA LYS A 112 -5.06 6.44 21.03
C LYS A 112 -5.70 6.54 19.66
N ARG A 113 -6.93 7.06 19.59
CA ARG A 113 -7.62 7.30 18.32
C ARG A 113 -6.90 8.36 17.49
N ASP A 114 -6.48 9.46 18.10
CA ASP A 114 -5.76 10.54 17.41
C ASP A 114 -4.36 10.10 16.96
N GLU A 115 -3.68 9.29 17.78
CA GLU A 115 -2.44 8.61 17.40
C GLU A 115 -2.66 7.71 16.18
N CYS A 116 -3.70 6.86 16.20
CA CYS A 116 -4.06 6.01 15.07
C CYS A 116 -4.30 6.81 13.79
N PHE A 117 -5.05 7.91 13.86
CA PHE A 117 -5.28 8.78 12.69
C PHE A 117 -3.99 9.40 12.17
N SER A 118 -3.09 9.80 13.06
CA SER A 118 -1.78 10.36 12.68
C SER A 118 -0.96 9.32 11.92
N THR A 119 -0.89 8.09 12.42
CA THR A 119 -0.25 6.97 11.71
C THR A 119 -0.93 6.69 10.38
N ALA A 120 -2.26 6.58 10.35
CA ALA A 120 -2.99 6.26 9.13
C ALA A 120 -2.73 7.29 8.02
N LYS A 121 -2.60 8.57 8.37
CA LYS A 121 -2.20 9.63 7.44
C LYS A 121 -0.80 9.41 6.89
N ILE A 122 0.16 8.99 7.70
CA ILE A 122 1.53 8.68 7.24
C ILE A 122 1.49 7.55 6.20
N PHE A 123 0.76 6.47 6.46
CA PHE A 123 0.59 5.39 5.49
C PHE A 123 -0.06 5.88 4.19
N TYR A 124 -1.13 6.66 4.29
CA TYR A 124 -1.82 7.20 3.11
C TYR A 124 -0.93 8.14 2.29
N ILE A 125 -0.15 9.01 2.95
CA ILE A 125 0.81 9.90 2.29
C ILE A 125 1.89 9.06 1.60
N GLY A 126 2.48 8.10 2.29
CA GLY A 126 3.51 7.22 1.73
C GLY A 126 2.98 6.45 0.52
N ALA A 127 1.81 5.83 0.64
CA ALA A 127 1.21 5.11 -0.46
C ALA A 127 0.95 6.03 -1.67
N ASN A 128 0.49 7.27 -1.49
CA ASN A 128 0.30 8.22 -2.59
C ASN A 128 1.59 8.75 -3.22
N MET A 129 2.65 8.97 -2.43
CA MET A 129 3.84 9.69 -2.90
C MET A 129 4.99 8.79 -3.34
N ILE A 130 5.16 7.61 -2.74
CA ILE A 130 6.37 6.78 -2.95
C ILE A 130 6.06 5.36 -3.43
N ALA A 131 4.79 4.95 -3.52
CA ALA A 131 4.44 3.57 -3.85
C ALA A 131 4.22 3.29 -5.36
N CYS A 132 4.61 4.20 -6.27
CA CYS A 132 4.52 3.92 -7.71
C CYS A 132 5.31 2.67 -8.13
N PRO A 133 6.57 2.44 -7.68
CA PRO A 133 7.31 1.24 -8.05
C PRO A 133 6.60 -0.05 -7.61
N ALA A 134 6.15 -0.11 -6.34
CA ALA A 134 5.41 -1.26 -5.82
C ALA A 134 4.10 -1.52 -6.58
N TYR A 135 3.36 -0.47 -6.94
CA TYR A 135 2.17 -0.58 -7.78
C TYR A 135 2.51 -1.12 -9.17
N GLN A 136 3.52 -0.55 -9.82
CA GLN A 136 3.91 -0.92 -11.18
C GLN A 136 4.43 -2.36 -11.25
N ASP A 137 5.20 -2.80 -10.26
CA ASP A 137 5.72 -4.17 -10.20
C ASP A 137 4.57 -5.16 -9.96
N ALA A 138 3.66 -4.87 -9.04
CA ALA A 138 2.45 -5.69 -8.85
C ALA A 138 1.59 -5.77 -10.12
N GLN A 139 1.49 -4.69 -10.90
CA GLN A 139 0.79 -4.71 -12.19
C GLN A 139 1.54 -5.55 -13.23
N LYS A 140 2.87 -5.51 -13.29
CA LYS A 140 3.67 -6.34 -14.20
C LYS A 140 3.57 -7.84 -13.86
N GLU A 141 3.44 -8.18 -12.58
CA GLU A 141 3.24 -9.56 -12.15
C GLU A 141 1.83 -10.06 -12.49
N ALA A 142 0.81 -9.22 -12.31
CA ALA A 142 -0.59 -9.61 -12.45
C ALA A 142 -1.14 -9.50 -13.88
N CYS A 143 -0.51 -8.69 -14.73
CA CYS A 143 -0.92 -8.48 -16.12
C CYS A 143 0.05 -9.14 -17.10
N GLU A 144 -0.52 -9.65 -18.19
CA GLU A 144 0.22 -9.95 -19.40
C GLU A 144 -0.33 -9.17 -20.59
N CYS A 145 0.51 -8.95 -21.59
CA CYS A 145 0.05 -8.35 -22.85
C CYS A 145 -0.35 -9.45 -23.81
N VAL A 146 -1.61 -9.47 -24.24
CA VAL A 146 -2.15 -10.41 -25.24
C VAL A 146 -2.59 -9.64 -26.51
N PRO A 147 -2.82 -10.30 -27.66
CA PRO A 147 -3.47 -9.64 -28.79
C PRO A 147 -4.78 -8.95 -28.35
N THR A 148 -5.07 -7.75 -28.86
CA THR A 148 -6.20 -6.95 -28.38
C THR A 148 -7.53 -7.70 -28.48
N GLU A 149 -7.73 -8.45 -29.55
CA GLU A 149 -8.88 -9.31 -29.79
C GLU A 149 -9.02 -10.48 -28.79
N SER A 150 -7.93 -10.86 -28.12
CA SER A 150 -7.87 -11.95 -27.14
C SER A 150 -8.01 -11.48 -25.69
N ALA A 151 -7.98 -10.18 -25.41
CA ALA A 151 -8.01 -9.68 -24.02
C ALA A 151 -9.29 -10.05 -23.25
N ALA A 152 -10.43 -10.04 -23.93
CA ALA A 152 -11.70 -10.49 -23.36
C ALA A 152 -11.68 -12.00 -23.04
N ALA A 153 -11.08 -12.81 -23.93
CA ALA A 153 -10.91 -14.24 -23.69
C ALA A 153 -9.98 -14.51 -22.50
N GLY A 154 -8.82 -13.84 -22.42
CA GLY A 154 -7.92 -13.99 -21.27
C GLY A 154 -8.57 -13.57 -19.93
N THR A 155 -9.45 -12.57 -19.95
CA THR A 155 -10.24 -12.20 -18.77
C THR A 155 -11.22 -13.32 -18.38
N ARG A 156 -11.88 -13.96 -19.35
CA ARG A 156 -12.76 -15.09 -19.12
C ARG A 156 -12.00 -16.29 -18.54
N GLU A 157 -10.90 -16.67 -19.17
CA GLU A 157 -10.06 -17.79 -18.74
C GLU A 157 -9.55 -17.61 -17.30
N ARG A 158 -9.17 -16.38 -16.94
CA ARG A 158 -8.82 -16.05 -15.55
C ARG A 158 -10.00 -16.20 -14.60
N LEU A 159 -11.20 -15.76 -15.00
CA LEU A 159 -12.39 -15.84 -14.16
C LEU A 159 -12.77 -17.30 -13.90
N GLU A 160 -12.82 -18.13 -14.94
CA GLU A 160 -13.05 -19.58 -14.86
C GLU A 160 -12.04 -20.22 -13.91
N TYR A 161 -10.74 -20.04 -14.20
CA TYR A 161 -9.67 -20.60 -13.38
C TYR A 161 -9.78 -20.17 -11.90
N PHE A 162 -10.04 -18.89 -11.64
CA PHE A 162 -10.16 -18.39 -10.28
C PHE A 162 -11.35 -19.03 -9.54
N LEU A 163 -12.50 -19.18 -10.20
CA LEU A 163 -13.69 -19.78 -9.57
C LEU A 163 -13.49 -21.27 -9.29
N GLU A 164 -12.93 -22.01 -10.26
CA GLU A 164 -12.64 -23.44 -10.12
C GLU A 164 -11.67 -23.72 -8.98
N GLU A 165 -10.51 -23.08 -8.97
CA GLU A 165 -9.46 -23.31 -7.95
C GLU A 165 -9.91 -22.93 -6.52
N ASN A 166 -10.91 -22.07 -6.42
CA ASN A 166 -11.45 -21.63 -5.14
C ASN A 166 -12.75 -22.35 -4.74
N GLY A 167 -13.13 -23.40 -5.47
CA GLY A 167 -14.27 -24.25 -5.16
C GLY A 167 -15.60 -23.49 -5.24
N ALA A 168 -15.77 -22.67 -6.27
CA ALA A 168 -17.06 -22.06 -6.55
C ALA A 168 -18.14 -23.13 -6.79
N PRO A 169 -19.40 -22.87 -6.41
CA PRO A 169 -20.51 -23.77 -6.73
C PRO A 169 -20.63 -24.01 -8.24
N GLU A 170 -21.12 -25.20 -8.64
CA GLU A 170 -21.24 -25.59 -10.05
C GLU A 170 -22.10 -24.60 -10.84
N GLU A 171 -23.15 -24.04 -10.22
CA GLU A 171 -24.00 -23.01 -10.84
C GLU A 171 -23.28 -21.70 -11.16
N GLU A 172 -22.15 -21.40 -10.49
CA GLU A 172 -21.33 -20.22 -10.79
C GLU A 172 -20.28 -20.48 -11.88
N LEU A 173 -20.05 -21.75 -12.21
CA LEU A 173 -19.14 -22.20 -13.26
C LEU A 173 -19.84 -22.37 -14.62
N GLU A 174 -21.18 -22.31 -14.65
CA GLU A 174 -21.95 -22.35 -15.90
C GLU A 174 -21.63 -21.14 -16.81
N ASP A 175 -21.56 -21.38 -18.12
CA ASP A 175 -21.19 -20.35 -19.11
C ASP A 175 -22.07 -19.08 -19.02
N GLU A 176 -23.38 -19.22 -18.80
CA GLU A 176 -24.30 -18.09 -18.68
C GLU A 176 -24.06 -17.28 -17.40
N ALA A 177 -23.68 -17.94 -16.29
CA ALA A 177 -23.35 -17.25 -15.04
C ALA A 177 -22.08 -16.42 -15.19
N ILE A 178 -21.05 -17.01 -15.82
CA ILE A 178 -19.78 -16.35 -16.15
C ILE A 178 -20.03 -15.17 -17.11
N ASP A 179 -20.78 -15.39 -18.19
CA ASP A 179 -21.14 -14.34 -19.16
C ASP A 179 -21.92 -13.20 -18.53
N THR A 180 -22.89 -13.53 -17.67
CA THR A 180 -23.66 -12.54 -16.92
C THR A 180 -22.75 -11.71 -16.01
N LEU A 181 -21.81 -12.35 -15.32
CA LEU A 181 -20.88 -11.66 -14.45
C LEU A 181 -19.93 -10.75 -15.24
N LEU A 182 -19.32 -11.23 -16.33
CA LEU A 182 -18.46 -10.44 -17.20
C LEU A 182 -19.21 -9.25 -17.81
N ARG A 183 -20.45 -9.47 -18.27
CA ARG A 183 -21.32 -8.42 -18.81
C ARG A 183 -21.65 -7.34 -17.77
N LYS A 184 -21.93 -7.75 -16.52
CA LYS A 184 -22.21 -6.83 -15.40
C LYS A 184 -21.02 -5.94 -15.05
N TYR A 185 -19.80 -6.44 -15.25
CA TYR A 185 -18.55 -5.74 -14.91
C TYR A 185 -17.75 -5.27 -16.12
N ARG A 186 -18.35 -5.18 -17.31
CA ARG A 186 -17.66 -4.70 -18.51
C ARG A 186 -17.01 -3.32 -18.27
N GLY A 187 -15.70 -3.22 -18.47
CA GLY A 187 -14.88 -2.04 -18.19
C GLY A 187 -14.55 -1.81 -16.70
N GLN A 188 -14.95 -2.72 -15.82
CA GLN A 188 -14.69 -2.74 -14.37
C GLN A 188 -14.22 -4.12 -13.89
N GLU A 189 -13.62 -4.91 -14.77
CA GLU A 189 -13.09 -6.25 -14.52
C GLU A 189 -12.11 -6.29 -13.32
N PRO A 190 -11.21 -5.30 -13.11
CA PRO A 190 -10.35 -5.31 -11.92
C PRO A 190 -11.15 -5.21 -10.61
N THR A 191 -12.29 -4.50 -10.64
CA THR A 191 -13.20 -4.40 -9.49
C THR A 191 -13.98 -5.70 -9.27
N MET A 192 -14.33 -6.42 -10.34
CA MET A 192 -14.92 -7.75 -10.28
C MET A 192 -13.99 -8.72 -9.56
N PHE A 193 -12.73 -8.84 -10.02
CA PHE A 193 -11.75 -9.74 -9.41
C PHE A 193 -11.48 -9.39 -7.94
N LEU A 194 -11.40 -8.11 -7.58
CA LEU A 194 -11.24 -7.72 -6.18
C LEU A 194 -12.45 -8.07 -5.31
N ARG A 195 -13.67 -8.10 -5.88
CA ARG A 195 -14.87 -8.56 -5.17
C ARG A 195 -14.89 -10.08 -5.04
N LEU A 196 -14.47 -10.80 -6.08
CA LEU A 196 -14.32 -12.26 -6.03
C LEU A 196 -13.26 -12.66 -4.99
N LEU A 197 -12.09 -12.01 -4.97
CA LEU A 197 -11.07 -12.26 -3.95
C LEU A 197 -11.60 -12.04 -2.53
N LYS A 198 -12.49 -11.05 -2.33
CA LYS A 198 -13.19 -10.86 -1.04
C LYS A 198 -14.20 -11.95 -0.70
N LYS A 199 -14.84 -12.54 -1.70
CA LYS A 199 -15.74 -13.68 -1.53
C LYS A 199 -14.96 -14.96 -1.20
N TYR A 200 -13.76 -15.11 -1.77
CA TYR A 200 -12.84 -16.23 -1.54
C TYR A 200 -11.55 -15.75 -0.84
N PRO A 201 -11.63 -15.29 0.42
CA PRO A 201 -10.49 -14.63 1.09
C PRO A 201 -9.29 -15.55 1.32
N LYS A 202 -9.49 -16.88 1.29
CA LYS A 202 -8.40 -17.87 1.39
C LYS A 202 -7.48 -17.84 0.16
N ALA A 203 -7.93 -17.28 -0.97
CA ALA A 203 -7.11 -17.12 -2.16
C ALA A 203 -6.02 -16.05 -2.01
N LEU A 204 -6.15 -15.15 -1.01
CA LEU A 204 -5.11 -14.19 -0.66
C LEU A 204 -4.12 -14.86 0.30
N LYS A 205 -2.97 -15.27 -0.21
CA LYS A 205 -1.90 -15.88 0.58
C LYS A 205 -1.04 -14.79 1.24
N ILE A 206 -0.68 -14.99 2.50
CA ILE A 206 0.28 -14.11 3.17
C ILE A 206 1.68 -14.61 2.86
N ASP A 207 2.49 -13.77 2.23
CA ASP A 207 3.90 -14.04 1.94
C ASP A 207 4.75 -12.93 2.57
N PRO A 208 5.27 -13.15 3.80
CA PRO A 208 6.12 -12.16 4.46
C PRO A 208 7.49 -11.99 3.79
N ASN A 209 7.86 -12.87 2.87
CA ASN A 209 9.13 -12.79 2.15
C ASN A 209 9.00 -12.05 0.82
N LYS A 210 7.78 -11.77 0.34
CA LYS A 210 7.57 -10.92 -0.83
C LYS A 210 8.17 -9.56 -0.52
N SER A 211 9.23 -9.21 -1.23
CA SER A 211 9.92 -7.93 -1.07
C SER A 211 9.40 -6.94 -2.08
N ASN A 212 9.06 -5.74 -1.62
CA ASN A 212 8.75 -4.63 -2.49
C ASN A 212 10.00 -3.75 -2.65
N PHE A 213 9.97 -2.83 -3.61
CA PHE A 213 11.01 -1.82 -3.84
C PHE A 213 11.53 -1.13 -2.56
N MET A 214 10.64 -0.82 -1.61
CA MET A 214 11.04 -0.20 -0.34
C MET A 214 11.88 -1.14 0.55
N ASP A 215 11.60 -2.44 0.53
CA ASP A 215 12.42 -3.43 1.25
C ASP A 215 13.82 -3.51 0.67
N GLU A 216 13.97 -3.37 -0.66
CA GLU A 216 15.27 -3.33 -1.32
C GLU A 216 16.04 -2.06 -0.95
N ILE A 217 15.40 -0.88 -0.98
CA ILE A 217 16.01 0.37 -0.54
C ILE A 217 16.50 0.25 0.90
N ILE A 218 15.67 -0.27 1.81
CA ILE A 218 16.02 -0.44 3.22
C ILE A 218 17.19 -1.40 3.36
N LYS A 219 17.14 -2.56 2.68
CA LYS A 219 18.23 -3.55 2.69
C LYS A 219 19.53 -2.94 2.19
N ASP A 220 19.50 -2.11 1.16
CA ASP A 220 20.67 -1.47 0.59
C ASP A 220 21.22 -0.35 1.48
N ALA A 221 20.34 0.47 2.07
CA ALA A 221 20.71 1.46 3.08
C ALA A 221 21.37 0.78 4.31
N ASP A 222 20.82 -0.33 4.78
CA ASP A 222 21.38 -1.13 5.87
C ASP A 222 22.76 -1.71 5.52
N LYS A 223 22.92 -2.23 4.29
CA LYS A 223 24.22 -2.71 3.79
C LYS A 223 25.24 -1.56 3.77
N ASP A 224 24.84 -0.38 3.30
CA ASP A 224 25.70 0.79 3.23
C ASP A 224 26.10 1.31 4.62
N LEU A 225 25.17 1.34 5.57
CA LEU A 225 25.47 1.68 6.97
C LEU A 225 26.44 0.67 7.59
N LYS A 226 26.23 -0.64 7.38
CA LYS A 226 27.13 -1.71 7.85
C LYS A 226 28.51 -1.64 7.19
N LYS A 227 28.59 -1.24 5.92
CA LYS A 227 29.86 -1.04 5.20
C LYS A 227 30.61 0.18 5.73
N LYS A 228 29.92 1.30 5.99
CA LYS A 228 30.49 2.50 6.61
C LYS A 228 30.99 2.23 8.04
N SER A 229 30.25 1.47 8.85
CA SER A 229 30.70 1.12 10.21
C SER A 229 31.93 0.22 10.20
N LYS A 230 32.00 -0.78 9.31
CA LYS A 230 33.19 -1.63 9.11
C LYS A 230 34.41 -0.83 8.63
N LYS A 231 34.23 0.14 7.72
CA LYS A 231 35.31 1.02 7.25
C LYS A 231 35.85 1.89 8.40
N LYS A 232 34.95 2.50 9.18
CA LYS A 232 35.30 3.34 10.34
C LYS A 232 36.00 2.55 11.46
N ARG A 233 35.70 1.25 11.59
CA ARG A 233 36.40 0.35 12.53
C ARG A 233 37.80 0.00 12.06
N LYS A 234 37.99 -0.33 10.77
CA LYS A 234 39.32 -0.57 10.18
C LYS A 234 40.23 0.65 10.22
N GLU A 235 39.68 1.85 10.05
CA GLU A 235 40.45 3.11 10.09
C GLU A 235 40.90 3.47 11.52
N LYS A 236 40.20 2.99 12.55
CA LYS A 236 40.60 3.11 13.96
C LYS A 236 41.58 2.01 14.43
N GLU A 237 41.72 0.94 13.66
CA GLU A 237 42.63 -0.19 13.95
C GLU A 237 43.97 -0.06 13.19
N VAL A 238 44.22 1.06 12.49
CA VAL A 238 45.56 1.37 11.95
C VAL A 238 46.48 1.70 13.14
N PRO A 239 47.55 0.91 13.38
CA PRO A 239 48.48 1.20 14.46
C PRO A 239 49.18 2.54 14.19
N VAL A 240 49.28 3.38 15.21
CA VAL A 240 50.27 4.46 15.22
C VAL A 240 51.62 3.75 15.28
N ASP A 241 52.41 3.87 14.21
CA ASP A 241 53.76 3.34 14.14
C ASP A 241 54.64 4.16 15.12
N GLU A 242 54.80 3.66 16.34
CA GLU A 242 55.81 4.13 17.27
C GLU A 242 57.17 3.58 16.81
N HIS A 243 57.78 4.15 15.77
CA HIS A 243 59.24 4.15 15.56
C HIS A 243 59.66 5.13 14.46
N GLU A 244 59.95 6.37 14.86
CA GLU A 244 61.06 7.14 14.28
C GLU A 244 61.55 8.18 15.30
N GLU A 245 62.39 7.73 16.25
CA GLU A 245 63.46 8.58 16.79
C GLU A 245 64.79 7.96 16.36
N LEU A 246 65.50 8.65 15.44
CA LEU A 246 66.91 9.05 15.53
C LEU A 246 67.33 9.82 14.27
#